data_AF-A0AAP2CQX6-F1
#
_entry.id   AF-A0AAP2CQX6-F1
#
_cell.length_a   1.000
_cell.length_b   1.000
_cell.length_c   1.000
_cell.angle_alpha   90.00
_cell.angle_beta   90.00
_cell.angle_gamma   90.00
#
_symmetry.space_group_name_H-M   'P 1'
#
loop_
_entity.id
_entity.type
_entity.pdbx_description
1 polymer ?
#
loop_
_entity_poly.entity_id
_entity_poly.type
_entity_poly.pdbx_seq_one_letter_code
_entity_poly.pdbx_strand_id
1 'polypeptide(L)'
;MLTLKAAEIMQEGYKKNPNLPITHALNKRGVQAFLLRDKTVVVAGTNQLSDWLRYNLRVATRPPRIRDLTTRKGASGAIWHGGFLSHAEVLYDWAAPLKPRRFIGHSLGAAAVQIVGASLNTPTIAFASPRTRKGKARFKGEGWVLNICRIDDTVCHVPPEVLGFRQVGSRYYLRPIKPNKGLDHNMGHYIRLLKNRDAAGNTPLQWPR
;
A
#
# COMPACT_ATOMS: atom_id res chain seq x y z
N MET A 1 16.11 3.63 -1.87
CA MET A 1 15.77 2.92 -3.13
C MET A 1 15.15 3.90 -4.10
N LEU A 2 15.48 3.82 -5.38
CA LEU A 2 14.80 4.58 -6.43
C LEU A 2 13.31 4.20 -6.51
N THR A 3 12.42 5.17 -6.62
CA THR A 3 10.96 4.94 -6.69
C THR A 3 10.56 4.19 -7.95
N LEU A 4 11.18 4.50 -9.09
CA LEU A 4 10.99 3.75 -10.33
C LEU A 4 11.43 2.29 -10.18
N LYS A 5 12.59 2.04 -9.56
CA LYS A 5 13.08 0.67 -9.32
C LYS A 5 12.13 -0.12 -8.42
N ALA A 6 11.55 0.52 -7.40
CA ALA A 6 10.55 -0.11 -6.54
C ALA A 6 9.30 -0.52 -7.33
N ALA A 7 8.85 0.34 -8.25
CA ALA A 7 7.71 0.06 -9.12
C ALA A 7 7.98 -1.12 -10.07
N GLU A 8 9.19 -1.18 -10.65
CA GLU A 8 9.63 -2.29 -11.50
C GLU A 8 9.72 -3.62 -10.73
N ILE A 9 10.30 -3.61 -9.52
CA ILE A 9 10.34 -4.80 -8.65
C ILE A 9 8.93 -5.33 -8.38
N MET A 10 7.98 -4.44 -8.06
CA MET A 10 6.59 -4.83 -7.84
C MET A 10 5.96 -5.44 -9.10
N GLN A 11 6.19 -4.83 -10.27
CA GLN A 11 5.69 -5.33 -11.55
C GLN A 11 6.23 -6.72 -11.88
N GLU A 12 7.52 -6.95 -11.65
CA GLU A 12 8.14 -8.27 -11.85
C GLU A 12 7.62 -9.31 -10.84
N GLY A 13 7.29 -8.88 -9.61
CA GLY A 13 6.61 -9.70 -8.63
C GLY A 13 5.24 -10.20 -9.12
N TYR A 14 4.44 -9.32 -9.71
CA TYR A 14 3.16 -9.70 -10.34
C TYR A 14 3.32 -10.69 -11.49
N LYS A 15 4.39 -10.55 -12.29
CA LYS A 15 4.72 -11.48 -13.38
C LYS A 15 5.33 -12.80 -12.90
N LYS A 16 5.59 -12.94 -11.59
CA LYS A 16 6.29 -14.09 -10.99
C LYS A 16 7.62 -14.38 -11.69
N ASN A 17 8.39 -13.32 -11.97
CA ASN A 17 9.67 -13.46 -12.65
C ASN A 17 10.62 -14.38 -11.85
N PRO A 18 11.09 -15.50 -12.44
CA PRO A 18 11.92 -16.48 -11.74
C PRO A 18 13.30 -15.94 -11.34
N ASN A 19 13.75 -14.84 -11.95
CA ASN A 19 15.05 -14.23 -11.66
C ASN A 19 15.03 -13.30 -10.44
N LEU A 20 13.87 -13.09 -9.80
CA LEU A 20 13.83 -12.36 -8.55
C LEU A 20 14.53 -13.17 -7.45
N PRO A 21 15.51 -12.62 -6.72
CA PRO A 21 16.27 -13.34 -5.70
C PRO A 21 15.46 -13.49 -4.41
N ILE A 22 14.35 -14.23 -4.48
CA ILE A 22 13.43 -14.49 -3.37
C ILE A 22 14.09 -15.45 -2.38
N THR A 23 14.03 -15.12 -1.11
CA THR A 23 14.55 -15.95 -0.01
C THR A 23 13.44 -16.53 0.86
N HIS A 24 12.32 -15.80 0.99
CA HIS A 24 11.16 -16.23 1.76
C HIS A 24 9.89 -15.78 1.04
N ALA A 25 8.81 -16.54 1.20
CA ALA A 25 7.50 -16.20 0.67
C ALA A 25 6.42 -16.36 1.74
N LEU A 26 5.35 -15.60 1.59
CA LEU A 26 4.14 -15.63 2.41
C LEU A 26 2.93 -15.75 1.49
N ASN A 27 2.11 -16.76 1.72
CA ASN A 27 0.78 -16.88 1.15
C ASN A 27 -0.17 -17.36 2.26
N LYS A 28 -0.71 -16.43 3.05
CA LYS A 28 -1.50 -16.74 4.23
C LYS A 28 -2.64 -15.75 4.40
N ARG A 29 -3.87 -16.26 4.57
CA ARG A 29 -5.07 -15.44 4.84
C ARG A 29 -5.23 -14.29 3.82
N GLY A 30 -4.95 -14.57 2.55
CA GLY A 30 -5.02 -13.60 1.46
C GLY A 30 -3.85 -12.61 1.36
N VAL A 31 -2.91 -12.60 2.32
CA VAL A 31 -1.66 -11.83 2.20
C VAL A 31 -0.68 -12.60 1.32
N GLN A 32 -0.23 -11.96 0.26
CA GLN A 32 0.81 -12.46 -0.64
C GLN A 32 2.02 -11.54 -0.59
N ALA A 33 3.13 -12.06 -0.07
CA ALA A 33 4.37 -11.31 0.05
C ALA A 33 5.59 -12.19 -0.23
N PHE A 34 6.71 -11.55 -0.57
CA PHE A 34 8.01 -12.20 -0.66
C PHE A 34 9.13 -11.29 -0.19
N LEU A 35 10.20 -11.91 0.32
CA LEU A 35 11.41 -11.24 0.79
C LEU A 35 12.55 -11.48 -0.21
N LEU A 36 13.10 -10.40 -0.74
CA LEU A 36 14.30 -10.44 -1.58
C LEU A 36 15.58 -10.57 -0.74
N ARG A 37 16.65 -11.07 -1.37
CA ARG A 37 17.99 -11.24 -0.76
C ARG A 37 18.52 -9.96 -0.10
N ASP A 38 18.18 -8.79 -0.63
CA ASP A 38 18.57 -7.48 -0.09
C ASP A 38 17.71 -6.99 1.10
N LYS A 39 16.88 -7.88 1.65
CA LYS A 39 15.91 -7.64 2.73
C LYS A 39 14.76 -6.68 2.35
N THR A 40 14.43 -6.56 1.06
CA THR A 40 13.22 -5.88 0.60
C THR A 40 12.03 -6.83 0.67
N VAL A 41 10.99 -6.44 1.43
CA VAL A 41 9.70 -7.13 1.40
C VAL A 41 8.81 -6.51 0.34
N VAL A 42 8.23 -7.34 -0.52
CA VAL A 42 7.30 -6.94 -1.57
C VAL A 42 5.95 -7.58 -1.30
N VAL A 43 4.89 -6.78 -1.27
CA VAL A 43 3.53 -7.22 -0.94
C VAL A 43 2.58 -6.87 -2.08
N ALA A 44 2.09 -7.89 -2.75
CA ALA A 44 1.15 -7.73 -3.85
C ALA A 44 -0.25 -7.40 -3.31
N GLY A 45 -1.03 -6.70 -4.13
CA GLY A 45 -2.48 -6.63 -3.98
C GLY A 45 -3.18 -7.95 -4.31
N THR A 46 -4.44 -8.07 -3.91
CA THR A 46 -5.31 -9.20 -4.27
C THR A 46 -5.97 -8.99 -5.64
N ASN A 47 -6.19 -10.07 -6.39
CA ASN A 47 -6.96 -10.07 -7.65
C ASN A 47 -8.46 -9.76 -7.44
N GLN A 48 -8.94 -9.82 -6.20
CA GLN A 48 -10.34 -9.57 -5.83
C GLN A 48 -10.54 -8.19 -5.20
N LEU A 49 -9.67 -7.21 -5.48
CA LEU A 49 -9.67 -5.92 -4.81
C LEU A 49 -11.01 -5.19 -4.92
N SER A 50 -11.67 -5.22 -6.09
CA SER A 50 -12.99 -4.61 -6.27
C SER A 50 -14.03 -5.26 -5.38
N ASP A 51 -13.98 -6.58 -5.21
CA ASP A 51 -14.91 -7.33 -4.36
C ASP A 51 -14.58 -7.11 -2.88
N TRP A 52 -13.30 -7.03 -2.53
CA TRP A 52 -12.83 -6.69 -1.19
C TRP A 52 -13.24 -5.27 -0.81
N LEU A 53 -13.05 -4.29 -1.70
CA LEU A 53 -13.47 -2.90 -1.50
C LEU A 53 -15.00 -2.81 -1.45
N ARG A 54 -15.73 -3.50 -2.33
CA ARG A 54 -17.20 -3.54 -2.28
C ARG A 54 -17.71 -4.20 -1.00
N TYR A 55 -17.10 -5.28 -0.54
CA TYR A 55 -17.48 -5.95 0.70
C TYR A 55 -17.17 -5.09 1.93
N ASN A 56 -16.01 -4.41 1.94
CA ASN A 56 -15.58 -3.53 3.02
C ASN A 56 -16.06 -2.07 2.90
N LEU A 57 -16.80 -1.69 1.85
CA LEU A 57 -17.36 -0.32 1.67
C LEU A 57 -18.87 -0.31 1.41
N ARG A 58 -19.56 -1.47 1.28
CA ARG A 58 -21.03 -1.55 1.16
C ARG A 58 -21.68 -1.22 2.51
N VAL A 59 -21.90 0.07 2.72
CA VAL A 59 -22.52 0.65 3.94
C VAL A 59 -24.05 0.81 3.82
N ALA A 60 -24.72 0.43 2.72
CA ALA A 60 -26.10 0.91 2.49
C ALA A 60 -27.28 -0.08 2.65
N THR A 61 -27.15 -1.41 2.66
CA THR A 61 -28.37 -2.26 2.52
C THR A 61 -28.46 -3.57 3.31
N ARG A 62 -27.49 -3.99 4.12
CA ARG A 62 -27.64 -5.15 5.03
C ARG A 62 -26.84 -4.98 6.32
N PRO A 63 -27.31 -5.53 7.47
CA PRO A 63 -26.56 -5.47 8.71
C PRO A 63 -25.22 -6.20 8.52
N PRO A 64 -24.07 -5.51 8.66
CA PRO A 64 -22.77 -6.12 8.45
C PRO A 64 -22.51 -7.16 9.54
N ARG A 65 -21.78 -8.24 9.24
CA ARG A 65 -21.05 -8.96 10.28
C ARG A 65 -20.02 -7.96 10.84
N ILE A 66 -20.30 -7.41 12.03
CA ILE A 66 -19.77 -6.16 12.61
C ILE A 66 -18.23 -6.07 12.76
N ARG A 67 -17.43 -7.09 12.42
CA ARG A 67 -15.99 -7.08 12.72
C ARG A 67 -15.13 -6.28 11.72
N ASP A 68 -15.44 -6.24 10.43
CA ASP A 68 -14.46 -5.78 9.41
C ASP A 68 -14.51 -4.29 9.01
N LEU A 69 -15.60 -3.59 9.36
CA LEU A 69 -15.77 -2.13 9.16
C LEU A 69 -15.38 -1.29 10.38
N THR A 70 -15.14 -1.94 11.53
CA THR A 70 -14.79 -1.22 12.75
C THR A 70 -13.38 -0.66 12.63
N THR A 71 -13.19 0.56 13.08
CA THR A 71 -11.83 1.07 13.25
C THR A 71 -11.20 0.42 14.47
N ARG A 72 -9.95 -0.04 14.34
CA ARG A 72 -9.21 -0.71 15.41
C ARG A 72 -7.94 0.06 15.74
N LYS A 73 -7.55 0.07 17.01
CA LYS A 73 -6.27 0.63 17.46
C LYS A 73 -5.17 -0.38 17.13
N GLY A 74 -4.15 0.04 16.39
CA GLY A 74 -2.97 -0.77 16.09
C GLY A 74 -1.89 -0.63 17.16
N ALA A 75 -0.82 -1.42 17.04
CA ALA A 75 0.32 -1.41 17.96
C ALA A 75 1.01 -0.03 18.07
N SER A 76 0.97 0.77 17.01
CA SER A 76 1.48 2.15 17.01
C SER A 76 0.62 3.16 17.80
N GLY A 77 -0.52 2.71 18.36
CA GLY A 77 -1.51 3.57 19.01
C GLY A 77 -2.44 4.32 18.05
N ALA A 78 -2.16 4.29 16.74
CA ALA A 78 -3.01 4.89 15.72
C ALA A 78 -4.28 4.05 15.48
N ILE A 79 -5.33 4.72 15.00
CA ILE A 79 -6.62 4.11 14.65
C ILE A 79 -6.63 3.82 13.14
N TRP A 80 -6.92 2.57 12.78
CA TRP A 80 -6.88 2.06 11.42
C TRP A 80 -8.24 1.52 11.00
N HIS A 81 -8.49 1.44 9.70
CA HIS A 81 -9.58 0.60 9.17
C HIS A 81 -9.34 -0.86 9.57
N GLY A 82 -10.33 -1.53 10.16
CA GLY A 82 -10.21 -2.90 10.67
C GLY A 82 -9.72 -3.90 9.63
N GLY A 83 -10.36 -3.93 8.45
CA GLY A 83 -9.93 -4.81 7.35
C GLY A 83 -8.47 -4.63 6.91
N PHE A 84 -7.97 -3.39 6.79
CA PHE A 84 -6.56 -3.15 6.43
C PHE A 84 -5.62 -3.54 7.57
N LEU A 85 -6.01 -3.29 8.83
CA LEU A 85 -5.22 -3.68 9.99
C LEU A 85 -5.08 -5.19 10.09
N SER A 86 -6.15 -5.96 9.88
CA SER A 86 -6.09 -7.43 9.90
C SER A 86 -5.13 -8.00 8.85
N HIS A 87 -5.05 -7.37 7.67
CA HIS A 87 -4.08 -7.75 6.63
C HIS A 87 -2.64 -7.39 7.05
N ALA A 88 -2.47 -6.23 7.68
CA ALA A 88 -1.18 -5.76 8.18
C ALA A 88 -0.66 -6.61 9.35
N GLU A 89 -1.53 -7.11 10.24
CA GLU A 89 -1.15 -7.98 11.37
C GLU A 89 -0.50 -9.28 10.87
N VAL A 90 -1.10 -9.94 9.88
CA VAL A 90 -0.52 -11.15 9.25
C VAL A 90 0.84 -10.85 8.60
N LEU A 91 0.96 -9.70 7.93
CA LEU A 91 2.25 -9.28 7.35
C LEU A 91 3.29 -8.97 8.44
N TYR A 92 2.87 -8.32 9.53
CA TYR A 92 3.76 -7.93 10.64
C TYR A 92 4.37 -9.16 11.31
N ASP A 93 3.53 -10.14 11.67
CA ASP A 93 3.97 -11.39 12.33
C ASP A 93 5.01 -12.14 11.49
N TRP A 94 4.85 -12.13 10.18
CA TRP A 94 5.79 -12.77 9.26
C TRP A 94 7.05 -11.91 9.02
N ALA A 95 6.91 -10.61 8.81
CA ALA A 95 8.01 -9.75 8.38
C ALA A 95 8.91 -9.32 9.54
N ALA A 96 8.36 -9.02 10.73
CA ALA A 96 9.14 -8.45 11.83
C ALA A 96 10.35 -9.32 12.25
N PRO A 97 10.23 -10.67 12.39
CA PRO A 97 11.38 -11.52 12.72
C PRO A 97 12.47 -11.51 11.63
N LEU A 98 12.10 -11.25 10.36
CA LEU A 98 13.01 -11.26 9.22
C LEU A 98 13.87 -9.99 9.11
N LYS A 99 13.57 -8.96 9.92
CA LYS A 99 14.25 -7.66 9.99
C LYS A 99 14.40 -7.00 8.61
N PRO A 100 13.30 -6.66 7.94
CA PRO A 100 13.32 -6.09 6.60
C PRO A 100 14.04 -4.75 6.59
N ARG A 101 14.77 -4.46 5.52
CA ARG A 101 15.41 -3.17 5.30
C ARG A 101 14.46 -2.15 4.68
N ARG A 102 13.39 -2.62 4.05
CA ARG A 102 12.38 -1.80 3.38
C ARG A 102 11.16 -2.61 2.94
N PHE A 103 10.06 -1.92 2.68
CA PHE A 103 8.83 -2.48 2.13
C PHE A 103 8.44 -1.82 0.80
N ILE A 104 7.86 -2.63 -0.08
CA ILE A 104 7.17 -2.20 -1.29
C ILE A 104 5.79 -2.84 -1.28
N GLY A 105 4.74 -2.06 -1.50
CA GLY A 105 3.38 -2.57 -1.57
C GLY A 105 2.61 -1.96 -2.72
N HIS A 106 1.66 -2.71 -3.29
CA HIS A 106 0.68 -2.21 -4.26
C HIS A 106 -0.72 -2.52 -3.76
N SER A 107 -1.68 -1.61 -3.95
CA SER A 107 -3.09 -1.88 -3.70
C SER A 107 -3.39 -2.27 -2.23
N LEU A 108 -4.05 -3.40 -1.97
CA LEU A 108 -4.23 -3.96 -0.62
C LEU A 108 -2.89 -4.23 0.08
N GLY A 109 -1.87 -4.67 -0.66
CA GLY A 109 -0.51 -4.81 -0.14
C GLY A 109 0.10 -3.46 0.24
N ALA A 110 -0.20 -2.39 -0.52
CA ALA A 110 0.17 -1.02 -0.16
C ALA A 110 -0.49 -0.58 1.15
N ALA A 111 -1.75 -0.95 1.38
CA ALA A 111 -2.45 -0.71 2.64
C ALA A 111 -1.72 -1.35 3.82
N ALA A 112 -1.30 -2.61 3.69
CA ALA A 112 -0.60 -3.31 4.76
C ALA A 112 0.81 -2.77 5.01
N VAL A 113 1.62 -2.53 3.96
CA VAL A 113 2.99 -2.02 4.17
C VAL A 113 3.00 -0.62 4.75
N GLN A 114 2.00 0.23 4.47
CA GLN A 114 1.87 1.52 5.15
C GLN A 114 1.80 1.36 6.68
N ILE A 115 1.00 0.40 7.16
CA ILE A 115 0.79 0.15 8.59
C ILE A 115 2.05 -0.49 9.20
N VAL A 116 2.56 -1.55 8.56
CA VAL A 116 3.72 -2.30 9.05
C VAL A 116 5.00 -1.46 9.00
N GLY A 117 5.24 -0.76 7.90
CA GLY A 117 6.38 0.12 7.70
C GLY A 117 6.45 1.25 8.71
N ALA A 118 5.31 1.89 9.00
CA ALA A 118 5.23 2.90 10.05
C ALA A 118 5.48 2.29 11.45
N SER A 119 4.97 1.08 11.71
CA SER A 119 5.13 0.41 13.01
C SER A 119 6.57 -0.04 13.27
N LEU A 120 7.26 -0.49 12.23
CA LEU A 120 8.64 -0.97 12.30
C LEU A 120 9.68 0.12 12.01
N ASN A 121 9.27 1.37 11.84
CA ASN A 121 10.16 2.48 11.44
C ASN A 121 11.04 2.13 10.24
N THR A 122 10.46 1.47 9.24
CA THR A 122 11.18 0.88 8.11
C THR A 122 10.77 1.57 6.81
N PRO A 123 11.74 2.01 5.97
CA PRO A 123 11.43 2.67 4.71
C PRO A 123 10.41 1.93 3.86
N THR A 124 9.36 2.61 3.44
CA THR A 124 8.22 1.99 2.74
C THR A 124 7.81 2.80 1.54
N ILE A 125 7.64 2.15 0.39
CA ILE A 125 7.05 2.73 -0.82
C ILE A 125 5.75 1.99 -1.14
N ALA A 126 4.64 2.70 -1.10
CA ALA A 126 3.29 2.18 -1.26
C ALA A 126 2.65 2.77 -2.52
N PHE A 127 2.39 1.92 -3.52
CA PHE A 127 1.75 2.28 -4.78
C PHE A 127 0.25 2.03 -4.74
N ALA A 128 -0.53 2.92 -5.35
CA ALA A 128 -1.98 2.71 -5.49
C ALA A 128 -2.68 2.46 -4.14
N SER A 129 -2.30 3.27 -3.16
CA SER A 129 -2.49 2.95 -1.76
C SER A 129 -3.81 3.53 -1.22
N PRO A 130 -4.70 2.72 -0.62
CA PRO A 130 -5.92 3.23 -0.02
C PRO A 130 -5.63 3.99 1.28
N ARG A 131 -6.65 4.69 1.77
CA ARG A 131 -6.60 5.51 2.99
C ARG A 131 -6.81 4.62 4.23
N THR A 132 -5.72 4.22 4.86
CA THR A 132 -5.78 3.21 5.95
C THR A 132 -6.09 3.79 7.33
N ARG A 133 -5.73 5.05 7.58
CA ARG A 133 -5.69 5.64 8.91
C ARG A 133 -6.89 6.54 9.16
N LYS A 134 -7.55 6.41 10.31
CA LYS A 134 -8.60 7.33 10.76
C LYS A 134 -8.04 8.43 11.67
N GLY A 135 -8.36 9.68 11.35
CA GLY A 135 -7.97 10.88 12.10
C GLY A 135 -7.00 11.78 11.35
N LYS A 136 -6.69 12.95 11.93
CA LYS A 136 -5.80 13.97 11.32
C LYS A 136 -4.38 13.97 11.90
N ALA A 137 -4.21 13.80 13.21
CA ALA A 137 -2.91 13.90 13.91
C ALA A 137 -1.82 12.97 13.34
N ARG A 138 -0.57 13.41 13.28
CA ARG A 138 0.56 12.53 12.93
C ARG A 138 0.91 11.62 14.11
N PHE A 139 1.60 10.50 13.86
CA PHE A 139 2.14 9.65 14.93
C PHE A 139 3.57 9.20 14.62
N LYS A 140 4.30 8.74 15.65
CA LYS A 140 5.70 8.30 15.50
C LYS A 140 5.80 7.19 14.47
N GLY A 141 6.73 7.34 13.52
CA GLY A 141 7.01 6.33 12.49
C GLY A 141 6.31 6.56 11.15
N GLU A 142 5.26 7.41 11.08
CA GLU A 142 4.60 7.66 9.79
C GLU A 142 5.52 8.29 8.74
N GLY A 143 6.58 8.99 9.17
CA GLY A 143 7.57 9.61 8.28
C GLY A 143 8.42 8.63 7.47
N TRP A 144 8.34 7.32 7.74
CA TRP A 144 9.03 6.28 6.96
C TRP A 144 8.27 5.82 5.72
N VAL A 145 7.05 6.32 5.53
CA VAL A 145 6.13 5.86 4.49
C VAL A 145 6.00 6.90 3.38
N LEU A 146 6.22 6.45 2.15
CA LEU A 146 5.95 7.19 0.92
C LEU A 146 4.80 6.51 0.17
N ASN A 147 3.69 7.22 -0.02
CA ASN A 147 2.59 6.82 -0.88
C ASN A 147 2.71 7.50 -2.24
N ILE A 148 2.74 6.70 -3.30
CA ILE A 148 2.69 7.16 -4.69
C ILE A 148 1.34 6.70 -5.25
N CYS A 149 0.47 7.67 -5.49
CA CYS A 149 -0.89 7.47 -5.96
C CYS A 149 -1.05 8.07 -7.35
N ARG A 150 -2.09 7.69 -8.07
CA ARG A 150 -2.54 8.42 -9.26
C ARG A 150 -3.79 9.20 -8.91
N ILE A 151 -3.97 10.36 -9.51
CA ILE A 151 -5.16 11.18 -9.27
C ILE A 151 -6.44 10.55 -9.83
N ASP A 152 -6.31 9.68 -10.83
CA ASP A 152 -7.42 8.99 -11.49
C ASP A 152 -7.62 7.55 -11.00
N ASP A 153 -6.83 7.08 -10.03
CA ASP A 153 -7.02 5.76 -9.41
C ASP A 153 -7.94 5.84 -8.19
N THR A 154 -9.18 5.37 -8.37
CA THR A 154 -10.22 5.35 -7.33
C THR A 154 -9.82 4.67 -6.02
N VAL A 155 -8.91 3.70 -6.05
CA VAL A 155 -8.41 3.01 -4.83
C VAL A 155 -7.70 4.00 -3.91
N CYS A 156 -7.02 4.98 -4.47
CA CYS A 156 -6.31 6.02 -3.72
C CYS A 156 -7.26 6.97 -2.97
N HIS A 157 -8.56 6.91 -3.27
CA HIS A 157 -9.59 7.78 -2.71
C HIS A 157 -10.56 7.06 -1.77
N VAL A 158 -10.31 5.78 -1.46
CA VAL A 158 -11.15 5.00 -0.55
C VAL A 158 -10.37 4.54 0.69
N PRO A 159 -11.01 4.51 1.87
CA PRO A 159 -12.32 5.10 2.19
C PRO A 159 -12.33 6.64 2.03
N PRO A 160 -13.50 7.27 1.88
CA PRO A 160 -13.58 8.73 1.69
C PRO A 160 -12.94 9.54 2.82
N GLU A 161 -12.27 10.64 2.46
CA GLU A 161 -11.66 11.59 3.40
C GLU A 161 -12.71 12.25 4.33
N VAL A 162 -13.96 12.41 3.86
CA VAL A 162 -15.08 12.92 4.66
C VAL A 162 -15.41 12.04 5.87
N LEU A 163 -15.05 10.75 5.84
CA LEU A 163 -15.17 9.83 6.98
C LEU A 163 -13.93 9.87 7.90
N GLY A 164 -13.00 10.79 7.64
CA GLY A 164 -11.78 11.02 8.42
C GLY A 164 -10.63 10.07 8.08
N PHE A 165 -10.69 9.35 6.95
CA PHE A 165 -9.63 8.45 6.52
C PHE A 165 -8.55 9.16 5.68
N ARG A 166 -7.29 8.81 5.92
CA ARG A 166 -6.13 9.30 5.15
C ARG A 166 -5.08 8.22 4.93
N GLN A 167 -4.21 8.40 3.94
CA GLN A 167 -2.93 7.71 3.86
C GLN A 167 -1.97 8.21 4.97
N VAL A 168 -0.97 7.41 5.29
CA VAL A 168 0.09 7.74 6.26
C VAL A 168 1.35 8.28 5.59
N GLY A 169 2.15 9.09 6.29
CA GLY A 169 3.41 9.60 5.76
C GLY A 169 3.26 10.57 4.58
N SER A 170 4.26 10.59 3.72
CA SER A 170 4.30 11.45 2.53
C SER A 170 3.41 10.89 1.43
N ARG A 171 2.68 11.77 0.72
CA ARG A 171 1.76 11.37 -0.36
C ARG A 171 2.01 12.22 -1.61
N TYR A 172 2.22 11.55 -2.74
CA TYR A 172 2.40 12.17 -4.05
C TYR A 172 1.39 11.59 -5.04
N TYR A 173 0.76 12.47 -5.81
CA TYR A 173 -0.17 12.09 -6.87
C TYR A 173 0.47 12.33 -8.23
N LEU A 174 0.66 11.24 -8.97
CA LEU A 174 1.00 11.26 -10.38
C LEU A 174 -0.22 11.75 -11.16
N ARG A 175 0.03 12.62 -12.15
CA ARG A 175 -1.00 13.23 -12.98
C ARG A 175 -0.84 12.78 -14.43
N PRO A 176 -1.65 11.83 -14.92
CA PRO A 176 -1.61 11.45 -16.33
C PRO A 176 -2.08 12.60 -17.23
N ILE A 177 -1.47 12.71 -18.43
CA ILE A 177 -1.82 13.73 -19.43
C ILE A 177 -3.29 13.59 -19.87
N LYS A 178 -3.75 12.35 -20.04
CA LYS A 178 -5.16 12.01 -20.28
C LYS A 178 -5.64 11.13 -19.12
N PRO A 179 -6.58 11.59 -18.28
CA PRO A 179 -7.16 10.76 -17.23
C PRO A 179 -7.85 9.55 -17.83
N ASN A 180 -7.60 8.37 -17.29
CA ASN A 180 -8.38 7.19 -17.62
C ASN A 180 -9.38 6.96 -16.48
N LYS A 181 -10.67 7.24 -16.71
CA LYS A 181 -11.70 6.99 -15.71
C LYS A 181 -11.87 5.48 -15.53
N GLY A 182 -11.42 4.93 -14.41
CA GLY A 182 -11.56 3.50 -14.10
C GLY A 182 -10.55 3.00 -13.07
N LEU A 183 -10.40 1.67 -13.01
CA LEU A 183 -9.33 1.02 -12.24
C LEU A 183 -8.05 1.04 -13.07
N ASP A 184 -7.45 2.22 -13.25
CA ASP A 184 -6.10 2.38 -13.82
C ASP A 184 -5.03 1.94 -12.80
N HIS A 185 -5.27 0.77 -12.21
CA HIS A 185 -4.77 0.23 -10.96
C HIS A 185 -3.74 -0.88 -11.24
N ASN A 186 -2.83 -0.60 -12.16
CA ASN A 186 -1.79 -1.53 -12.63
C ASN A 186 -0.42 -0.84 -12.54
N MET A 187 0.58 -1.57 -12.06
CA MET A 187 1.94 -1.06 -11.90
C MET A 187 2.57 -0.53 -13.20
N GLY A 188 2.25 -1.11 -14.36
CA GLY A 188 2.71 -0.62 -15.65
C GLY A 188 2.30 0.83 -15.89
N HIS A 189 1.14 1.23 -15.38
CA HIS A 189 0.62 2.60 -15.54
C HIS A 189 1.35 3.57 -14.61
N TYR A 190 1.68 3.13 -13.39
CA TYR A 190 2.53 3.87 -12.47
C TYR A 190 3.96 4.03 -13.02
N ILE A 191 4.55 2.96 -13.56
CA ILE A 191 5.88 2.98 -14.17
C ILE A 191 5.93 3.98 -15.33
N ARG A 192 4.94 3.97 -16.22
CA ARG A 192 4.88 4.94 -17.34
C ARG A 192 4.86 6.38 -16.85
N LEU A 193 4.06 6.69 -15.82
CA LEU A 193 4.01 8.04 -15.27
C LEU A 193 5.27 8.43 -14.51
N LEU A 194 5.90 7.50 -13.77
CA LEU A 194 7.16 7.77 -13.07
C LEU A 194 8.33 8.06 -14.03
N LYS A 195 8.30 7.50 -15.24
CA LYS A 195 9.28 7.78 -16.31
C LYS A 195 9.05 9.15 -16.97
N ASN A 196 7.84 9.70 -16.90
CA ASN A 196 7.51 11.00 -17.46
C ASN A 196 7.63 12.09 -16.37
N ARG A 197 8.59 13.00 -16.51
CA ARG A 197 8.89 14.03 -15.50
C ARG A 197 7.70 14.95 -15.23
N ASP A 198 6.94 15.32 -16.25
CA ASP A 198 5.78 16.20 -16.12
C ASP A 198 4.65 15.53 -15.33
N ALA A 199 4.40 14.24 -15.61
CA ALA A 199 3.42 13.44 -14.89
C ALA A 199 3.84 13.10 -13.45
N ALA A 200 5.14 12.88 -13.23
CA ALA A 200 5.71 12.60 -11.92
C ALA A 200 5.76 13.85 -11.01
N GLY A 201 5.88 15.03 -11.60
CA GLY A 201 5.95 16.30 -10.88
C GLY A 201 7.03 16.28 -9.79
N ASN A 202 6.63 16.59 -8.55
CA ASN A 202 7.53 16.61 -7.38
C ASN A 202 7.67 15.27 -6.66
N THR A 203 7.26 14.16 -7.28
CA THR A 203 7.45 12.82 -6.69
C THR A 203 8.94 12.55 -6.46
N PRO A 204 9.36 12.14 -5.26
CA PRO A 204 10.78 11.93 -4.99
C PRO A 204 11.34 10.79 -5.85
N LEU A 205 12.57 10.97 -6.35
CA LEU A 205 13.28 9.94 -7.11
C LEU A 205 13.74 8.77 -6.24
N GLN A 206 13.98 9.03 -4.94
CA GLN A 206 14.49 8.06 -3.97
C GLN A 206 13.77 8.17 -2.62
N TRP A 207 13.65 7.02 -1.94
CA TRP A 207 13.14 6.93 -0.57
C TRP A 207 13.94 5.93 0.30
N PRO A 208 14.24 6.24 1.58
CA PRO A 208 14.11 7.56 2.21
C PRO A 208 15.03 8.58 1.50
N ARG A 209 14.75 9.87 1.69
CA ARG A 209 15.57 10.95 1.12
C ARG A 209 16.94 11.02 1.78
#